data_AF-A0A3M1Z087-F1
#
_entry.id   AF-A0A3M1Z087-F1
#
_cell.length_a   1.000
_cell.length_b   1.000
_cell.length_c   1.000
_cell.angle_alpha   90.00
_cell.angle_beta   90.00
_cell.angle_gamma   90.00
#
_symmetry.space_group_name_H-M   'P 1'
#
loop_
_entity.id
_entity.type
_entity.pdbx_description
1 polymer ?
#
loop_
_entity_poly.entity_id
_entity_poly.type
_entity_poly.pdbx_seq_one_letter_code
_entity_poly.pdbx_strand_id
1 'polypeptide(L)' 'MTKQQLPQEPKSLKKWQDLPRNQPSKAAMPPVAGGLKWAWGLSIVMIVLVLLVFLLQGRLIP' A
#
# COMPACT_ATOMS: atom_id res chain seq x y z
N MET A 1 -33.16 38.80 -15.63
CA MET A 1 -31.74 38.42 -15.57
C MET A 1 -31.58 37.03 -16.17
N THR A 2 -31.35 36.96 -17.48
CA THR A 2 -31.17 35.72 -18.23
C THR A 2 -29.80 35.14 -17.90
N LYS A 3 -29.75 33.96 -17.29
CA LYS A 3 -28.51 33.23 -17.01
C LYS A 3 -27.92 32.79 -18.34
N GLN A 4 -26.93 33.53 -18.82
CA GLN A 4 -26.16 33.21 -20.02
C GLN A 4 -25.32 31.97 -19.71
N GLN A 5 -25.88 30.81 -20.06
CA GLN A 5 -25.24 29.52 -19.87
C GLN A 5 -24.08 29.44 -20.87
N LEU A 6 -22.84 29.55 -20.37
CA LEU A 6 -21.65 29.46 -21.22
C LEU A 6 -21.67 28.13 -21.97
N PRO A 7 -21.32 28.11 -23.28
CA PRO A 7 -21.21 26.86 -24.03
C PRO A 7 -20.18 25.98 -23.33
N GLN A 8 -20.60 24.84 -22.81
CA GLN A 8 -19.69 23.83 -22.29
C GLN A 8 -18.94 23.24 -23.47
N GLU A 9 -17.82 23.87 -23.84
CA GLU A 9 -16.90 23.41 -24.87
C GLU A 9 -16.35 22.03 -24.46
N PRO A 10 -16.82 20.91 -25.06
CA PRO A 10 -16.35 19.57 -24.68
C PRO A 10 -14.85 19.38 -24.94
N LYS A 11 -14.29 20.21 -25.84
CA LYS A 11 -12.87 20.27 -26.17
C LYS A 11 -12.01 20.73 -24.98
N SER A 12 -12.55 21.60 -24.13
CA SER A 12 -11.84 22.14 -22.96
C SER A 12 -11.74 21.09 -21.85
N LEU A 13 -12.77 20.26 -21.69
CA LEU A 13 -12.76 19.13 -20.76
C LEU A 13 -11.76 18.05 -21.19
N LYS A 14 -11.68 17.78 -22.50
CA LYS A 14 -10.71 16.82 -23.05
C LYS A 14 -9.27 17.28 -22.79
N LYS A 15 -8.96 18.55 -23.04
CA LYS A 15 -7.65 19.14 -22.71
C LYS A 15 -7.30 19.03 -21.22
N TRP A 16 -8.27 19.20 -20.33
CA TRP A 16 -8.06 19.04 -18.89
C TRP A 16 -7.75 17.61 -18.47
N GLN A 17 -8.34 16.62 -19.15
CA GLN A 17 -8.06 15.20 -18.92
C GLN A 17 -6.68 14.79 -19.47
N ASP A 18 -6.25 15.43 -20.55
CA ASP A 18 -4.95 15.19 -21.20
C ASP A 18 -3.77 15.89 -20.48
N LEU A 19 -4.04 16.73 -19.48
CA LEU A 19 -2.97 17.35 -18.68
C LEU A 19 -2.17 16.26 -17.93
N PRO A 20 -0.83 16.38 -17.87
CA PRO A 20 0.01 15.43 -17.15
C PRO A 20 -0.39 15.44 -15.68
N ARG A 21 -1.04 14.36 -15.24
CA ARG A 21 -1.34 14.15 -13.82
C ARG A 21 -0.03 13.92 -13.09
N ASN A 22 0.21 14.72 -12.06
CA ASN A 22 1.29 14.47 -11.12
C ASN A 22 0.99 13.17 -10.37
N GLN A 23 1.53 12.05 -10.87
CA GLN A 23 1.44 10.78 -10.18
C GLN A 23 2.48 10.78 -9.05
N PRO A 24 2.14 10.32 -7.84
CA PRO A 24 3.11 10.22 -6.76
C PRO A 24 4.27 9.34 -7.21
N SER A 25 5.45 9.94 -7.31
CA SER A 25 6.66 9.23 -7.69
C SER A 25 6.99 8.18 -6.62
N LYS A 26 7.30 6.95 -7.05
CA LYS A 26 7.81 5.92 -6.12
C LYS A 26 9.09 6.38 -5.40
N ALA A 27 9.85 7.31 -5.99
CA ALA A 27 11.02 7.92 -5.37
C ALA A 27 10.69 8.99 -4.31
N ALA A 28 9.45 9.50 -4.29
CA ALA A 28 8.96 10.43 -3.26
C ALA A 28 8.29 9.68 -2.09
N MET A 29 8.11 8.37 -2.20
CA MET A 29 7.65 7.57 -1.07
C MET A 29 8.78 7.53 -0.03
N PRO A 30 8.48 7.82 1.26
CA PRO A 30 9.49 7.65 2.30
C PRO A 30 10.01 6.21 2.22
N PRO A 31 11.32 6.00 2.37
CA PRO A 31 11.83 4.64 2.44
C PRO A 31 11.05 3.93 3.55
N VAL A 32 10.52 2.75 3.24
CA VAL A 32 10.03 1.78 4.25
C VAL A 32 11.25 1.29 5.03
N ALA A 33 11.91 2.22 5.71
CA ALA A 33 13.12 2.03 6.47
C ALA A 33 12.71 1.57 7.86
N GLY A 34 12.96 0.30 8.14
CA GLY A 34 13.10 -0.20 9.51
C GLY A 34 12.12 -1.31 9.89
N GLY A 35 10.82 -1.14 9.63
CA GLY A 35 9.80 -2.03 10.19
C GLY A 35 9.79 -3.43 9.59
N LEU A 36 9.98 -3.56 8.27
CA LEU A 36 9.70 -4.83 7.59
C LEU A 36 10.72 -5.93 7.90
N LYS A 37 12.00 -5.60 8.02
CA LYS A 37 13.05 -6.57 8.36
C LYS A 37 12.95 -7.07 9.81
N TRP A 38 12.62 -6.15 10.73
CA TRP A 38 12.38 -6.49 12.13
C TRP A 38 11.12 -7.31 12.32
N ALA A 39 10.03 -6.94 11.63
CA ALA A 39 8.80 -7.71 11.62
C ALA A 39 9.04 -9.14 11.13
N TRP A 40 9.83 -9.31 10.06
CA TRP A 40 10.18 -10.63 9.54
C TRP A 40 10.97 -11.48 10.55
N GLY A 41 11.97 -10.87 11.22
CA GLY A 41 12.73 -11.55 12.28
C GLY A 41 11.85 -11.97 13.46
N LEU A 42 10.97 -11.08 13.92
CA LEU A 42 10.03 -11.37 15.00
C LEU A 42 9.04 -12.49 14.63
N SER A 43 8.54 -12.49 13.39
CA SER A 43 7.65 -13.56 12.90
C SER A 43 8.35 -14.93 12.91
N ILE A 44 9.61 -15.00 12.49
CA ILE A 44 10.38 -16.26 12.51
C ILE A 44 10.57 -16.75 13.94
N VAL A 45 10.98 -15.88 14.86
CA VAL A 45 11.17 -16.25 16.27
C VAL A 45 9.88 -16.77 16.89
N MET A 46 8.75 -16.11 16.63
CA MET A 46 7.44 -16.56 17.11
C MET A 46 7.06 -17.94 16.57
N ILE A 47 7.30 -18.20 15.28
CA ILE A 47 7.02 -19.51 14.67
C ILE A 47 7.87 -20.60 15.33
N VAL A 48 9.17 -20.35 15.54
CA VAL A 48 10.07 -21.31 16.18
C VAL A 48 9.63 -21.60 17.61
N LEU A 49 9.27 -20.58 18.39
CA LEU A 49 8.76 -20.75 19.76
C LEU A 49 7.48 -21.58 19.79
N VAL A 50 6.53 -21.31 18.90
CA VAL A 50 5.29 -22.09 18.80
C VAL A 50 5.61 -23.56 18.50
N LEU A 51 6.45 -23.84 17.49
CA LEU A 51 6.83 -25.22 17.15
C LEU A 51 7.52 -25.93 18.32
N LEU A 52 8.41 -25.24 19.04
CA LEU A 52 9.04 -25.75 20.26
C LEU A 52 8.02 -26.14 21.32
N VAL A 53 7.02 -25.30 21.56
CA VAL A 53 5.94 -25.59 22.52
C VAL A 53 5.15 -26.83 22.08
N PHE A 54 4.81 -26.95 20.79
CA PHE A 54 4.10 -28.12 20.28
C PHE A 54 4.94 -29.42 20.36
N LEU A 55 6.25 -29.33 20.12
CA LEU A 55 7.18 -30.45 20.29
C LEU A 55 7.29 -30.88 21.76
N LEU A 56 7.44 -29.91 22.68
CA LEU A 56 7.53 -30.15 24.12
C LEU A 56 6.24 -30.75 24.69
N GLN A 57 5.08 -30.36 24.16
CA GLN A 57 3.79 -30.93 24.55
C GLN A 57 3.54 -32.34 23.99
N GLY A 58 4.48 -32.89 23.21
CA GLY A 58 4.28 -34.19 22.54
C GLY A 58 3.12 -34.17 21.54
N ARG A 59 2.70 -32.98 21.09
CA ARG A 59 1.55 -32.80 20.19
C ARG A 59 1.92 -32.89 18.72
N LEU A 60 3.22 -32.89 18.40
CA LEU A 60 3.71 -32.93 17.02
C LEU A 60 4.07 -34.35 16.56
N ILE A 61 4.12 -35.33 17.46
CA ILE A 61 4.42 -36.73 17.17
C ILE A 61 3.31 -37.56 17.84
N PRO A 62 2.51 -38.32 17.09
CA PRO A 62 1.46 -39.18 17.67
C PRO A 62 2.04 -40.30 18.53
#